data_AF-A0A1T1ZX60-F1
#
_entry.id   AF-A0A1T1ZX60-F1
#
_cell.length_a   1.000
_cell.length_b   1.000
_cell.length_c   1.000
_cell.angle_alpha   90.00
_cell.angle_beta   90.00
_cell.angle_gamma   90.00
#
_symmetry.space_group_name_H-M   'P 1'
#
loop_
_entity.id
_entity.type
_entity.pdbx_description
1 polymer ?
#
loop_
_entity_poly.entity_id
_entity_poly.type
_entity_poly.pdbx_seq_one_letter_code
_entity_poly.pdbx_strand_id
1 'polypeptide(L)'
;MTQTSTTTMTIRGETYPIWPGPIHPQWHTAAAEKGYRVLARVKNKDNLALECKECQGTFVCRHSVLMAFQPQCPNCKEKRWRKTGRRAGLEMLRRDPDHRKYAFYRLTCGHEVRRQFEIVERMARGETNVRCGICLHAREQAEAALAGWELIGRDPKGNDQYRLYRHAEGCGATCRVSVGNMKTQRFQCPSCGKGWSNEPSSIYFAGIDLGKRTVLKLGFSGNTYSRFEYQLFVQKVLPYRILAEVHFATGRAALRAEKKIHKRLIERFPDGVVPHAAYRKHLKVKSEIYRPELRDAIFAELAEVEGRVSA
;
A
#
# COMPACT_ATOMS: atom_id res chain seq x y z
N MET A 1 -4.90 -16.72 67.40
CA MET A 1 -5.19 -16.62 65.96
C MET A 1 -5.23 -15.15 65.57
N THR A 2 -4.09 -14.57 65.20
CA THR A 2 -3.97 -13.15 64.85
C THR A 2 -4.24 -12.98 63.36
N GLN A 3 -5.41 -12.45 63.01
CA GLN A 3 -5.72 -12.04 61.65
C GLN A 3 -4.88 -10.80 61.32
N THR A 4 -3.76 -11.00 60.65
CA THR A 4 -2.97 -9.91 60.05
C THR A 4 -3.79 -9.35 58.90
N SER A 5 -4.60 -8.32 59.18
CA SER A 5 -5.30 -7.55 58.15
C SER A 5 -4.24 -6.98 57.20
N THR A 6 -4.08 -7.62 56.05
CA THR A 6 -3.12 -7.18 55.04
C THR A 6 -3.74 -5.97 54.38
N THR A 7 -3.38 -4.76 54.83
CA THR A 7 -3.89 -3.52 54.25
C THR A 7 -3.52 -3.50 52.76
N THR A 8 -4.52 -3.37 51.90
CA THR A 8 -4.33 -3.30 50.44
C THR A 8 -4.74 -1.92 49.93
N MET A 9 -4.24 -1.56 48.75
CA MET A 9 -4.63 -0.32 48.07
C MET A 9 -4.91 -0.61 46.60
N THR A 10 -6.05 -0.14 46.11
CA THR A 10 -6.45 -0.26 44.70
C THR A 10 -5.91 0.92 43.91
N ILE A 11 -5.09 0.63 42.90
CA ILE A 11 -4.46 1.62 42.03
C ILE A 11 -4.74 1.23 40.59
N ARG A 12 -5.45 2.09 39.84
CA ARG A 12 -5.80 1.86 38.42
C ARG A 12 -6.50 0.51 38.16
N GLY A 13 -7.34 0.06 39.10
CA GLY A 13 -8.10 -1.20 38.99
C GLY A 13 -7.33 -2.45 39.41
N GLU A 14 -6.07 -2.31 39.83
CA GLU A 14 -5.27 -3.41 40.39
C GLU A 14 -5.09 -3.22 41.90
N THR A 15 -5.25 -4.30 42.65
CA THR A 15 -5.08 -4.32 44.11
C THR A 15 -3.64 -4.65 44.46
N TYR A 16 -2.99 -3.79 45.23
CA TYR A 16 -1.62 -3.99 45.69
C TYR A 16 -1.57 -4.13 47.23
N PRO A 17 -0.78 -5.07 47.77
CA PRO A 17 -0.52 -5.11 49.21
C PRO A 17 0.30 -3.89 49.61
N ILE A 18 -0.06 -3.25 50.73
CA ILE A 18 0.75 -2.20 51.34
C ILE A 18 1.95 -2.87 52.02
N TRP A 19 3.15 -2.40 51.67
CA TRP A 19 4.38 -2.93 52.23
C TRP A 19 4.70 -2.21 53.55
N PRO A 20 4.95 -2.94 54.65
CA PRO A 20 5.21 -2.34 55.95
C PRO A 20 6.59 -1.65 56.01
N GLY A 21 6.69 -0.61 56.84
CA GLY A 21 7.94 0.09 57.15
C GLY A 21 7.94 1.56 56.72
N PRO A 22 8.95 2.33 57.16
CA PRO A 22 8.97 3.79 57.01
C PRO A 22 9.06 4.21 55.55
N ILE A 23 8.42 5.35 55.24
CA ILE A 23 8.61 6.09 54.00
C ILE A 23 9.67 7.14 54.28
N HIS A 24 10.83 7.07 53.61
CA HIS A 24 11.92 7.99 53.90
C HIS A 24 11.54 9.44 53.54
N PRO A 25 11.92 10.44 54.36
CA PRO A 25 11.66 11.86 54.08
C PRO A 25 12.14 12.31 52.70
N GLN A 26 13.30 11.80 52.25
CA GLN A 26 13.84 12.10 50.92
C GLN A 26 12.90 11.71 49.77
N TRP A 27 12.10 10.65 49.92
CA TRP A 27 11.12 10.25 48.91
C TRP A 27 9.93 11.21 48.87
N HIS A 28 9.51 11.74 50.04
CA HIS A 28 8.48 12.77 50.10
C HIS A 28 8.94 14.06 49.42
N THR A 29 10.16 14.51 49.71
CA THR A 29 10.75 15.71 49.08
C THR A 29 10.85 15.52 47.57
N ALA A 30 11.46 14.42 47.10
CA ALA A 30 11.62 14.15 45.68
C ALA A 30 10.26 14.01 44.95
N ALA A 31 9.26 13.37 45.56
CA ALA A 31 7.91 13.33 45.01
C ALA A 31 7.31 14.73 44.91
N ALA A 32 7.40 15.53 45.97
CA ALA A 32 6.80 16.87 46.02
C ALA A 32 7.38 17.79 44.95
N GLU A 33 8.71 17.83 44.80
CA GLU A 33 9.42 18.58 43.75
C GLU A 33 8.98 18.19 42.35
N LYS A 34 8.68 16.91 42.15
CA LYS A 34 8.27 16.34 40.85
C LYS A 34 6.76 16.40 40.60
N GLY A 35 5.99 17.02 41.50
CA GLY A 35 4.54 17.21 41.37
C GLY A 35 3.68 16.04 41.90
N TYR A 36 4.23 15.23 42.80
CA TYR A 36 3.60 14.03 43.36
C TYR A 36 3.48 14.08 44.89
N ARG A 37 2.59 13.25 45.44
CA ARG A 37 2.49 12.94 46.88
C ARG A 37 2.70 11.44 47.08
N VAL A 38 3.59 11.05 47.99
CA VAL A 38 3.75 9.63 48.36
C VAL A 38 2.63 9.24 49.31
N LEU A 39 1.88 8.18 48.96
CA LEU A 39 0.77 7.68 49.78
C LEU A 39 1.19 6.49 50.64
N ALA A 40 1.89 5.53 50.05
CA ALA A 40 2.27 4.29 50.71
C ALA A 40 3.42 3.60 49.96
N ARG A 41 4.06 2.63 50.62
CA ARG A 41 4.85 1.59 49.93
C ARG A 41 3.88 0.47 49.53
N VAL A 42 4.01 -0.06 48.32
CA VAL A 42 3.07 -1.04 47.77
C VAL A 42 3.81 -2.12 46.98
N LYS A 43 3.22 -3.31 46.82
CA LYS A 43 3.79 -4.47 46.09
C LYS A 43 5.02 -5.09 46.76
N ASN A 44 6.06 -4.30 47.04
CA ASN A 44 7.28 -4.72 47.72
C ASN A 44 8.02 -3.51 48.29
N LYS A 45 9.21 -3.74 48.86
CA LYS A 45 10.04 -2.70 49.49
C LYS A 45 10.45 -1.55 48.58
N ASP A 46 10.47 -1.76 47.26
CA ASP A 46 11.03 -0.83 46.26
C ASP A 46 9.95 0.01 45.54
N ASN A 47 8.68 -0.25 45.81
CA ASN A 47 7.58 0.33 45.05
C ASN A 47 6.80 1.31 45.93
N LEU A 48 6.63 2.53 45.43
CA LEU A 48 5.85 3.60 46.04
C LEU A 48 4.56 3.79 45.26
N ALA A 49 3.48 4.01 45.99
CA ALA A 49 2.27 4.57 45.43
C ALA A 49 2.35 6.10 45.48
N LEU A 50 2.25 6.70 44.30
CA LEU A 50 2.29 8.14 44.12
C LEU A 50 0.92 8.63 43.67
N GLU A 51 0.50 9.76 44.21
CA GLU A 51 -0.64 10.54 43.74
C GLU A 51 -0.11 11.74 42.94
N CYS A 52 -0.68 11.97 41.77
CA CYS A 52 -0.34 13.13 40.95
C CYS A 52 -1.13 14.36 41.37
N LYS A 53 -0.46 15.45 41.74
CA LYS A 53 -1.13 16.69 42.18
C LYS A 53 -1.95 17.35 41.07
N GLU A 54 -1.63 17.10 39.80
CA GLU A 54 -2.34 17.67 38.64
C GLU A 54 -3.67 16.96 38.35
N CYS A 55 -3.69 15.62 38.37
CA CYS A 55 -4.88 14.84 38.00
C CYS A 55 -5.53 14.07 39.15
N GLN A 56 -4.93 14.12 40.35
CA GLN A 56 -5.29 13.34 41.55
C GLN A 56 -5.28 11.81 41.36
N GLY A 57 -4.79 11.34 40.20
CA GLY A 57 -4.70 9.92 39.92
C GLY A 57 -3.51 9.28 40.62
N THR A 58 -3.74 8.08 41.17
CA THR A 58 -2.70 7.26 41.80
C THR A 58 -2.00 6.34 40.81
N PHE A 59 -0.71 6.06 41.01
CA PHE A 59 0.07 5.10 40.23
C PHE A 59 1.24 4.53 41.03
N VAL A 60 1.74 3.37 40.59
CA VAL A 60 2.92 2.73 41.21
C VAL A 60 4.19 3.20 40.50
N CYS A 61 5.21 3.57 41.28
CA CYS A 61 6.53 3.96 40.80
C CYS A 61 7.61 3.28 41.66
N ARG A 62 8.68 2.79 41.04
CA ARG A 62 9.85 2.34 41.82
C ARG A 62 10.54 3.56 42.46
N HIS A 63 10.93 3.46 43.72
CA HIS A 63 11.62 4.55 44.42
C HIS A 63 12.90 4.98 43.69
N SER A 64 13.68 4.04 43.14
CA SER A 64 14.88 4.36 42.34
C SER A 64 14.56 5.20 41.09
N VAL A 65 13.42 4.96 40.44
CA VAL A 65 12.96 5.77 39.29
C VAL A 65 12.51 7.16 39.76
N LEU A 66 11.80 7.23 40.88
CA LEU A 66 11.42 8.50 41.49
C LEU A 66 12.65 9.33 41.86
N MET A 67 13.73 8.71 42.35
CA MET A 67 14.95 9.43 42.71
C MET A 67 15.72 9.90 41.48
N ALA A 68 15.96 9.01 40.51
CA ALA A 68 16.86 9.30 39.39
C ALA A 68 16.22 10.04 38.20
N PHE A 69 14.91 9.98 38.01
CA PHE A 69 14.24 10.50 36.81
C PHE A 69 12.96 11.28 37.12
N GLN A 70 12.37 11.91 36.10
CA GLN A 70 11.02 12.47 36.17
C GLN A 70 9.99 11.41 35.73
N PRO A 71 9.34 10.68 36.64
CA PRO A 71 8.33 9.71 36.26
C PRO A 71 7.14 10.43 35.61
N GLN A 72 6.61 9.87 34.52
CA GLN A 72 5.40 10.38 33.88
C GLN A 72 4.16 9.77 34.54
N CYS A 73 3.23 10.60 35.01
CA CYS A 73 1.95 10.11 35.51
C CYS A 73 1.19 9.35 34.40
N PRO A 74 0.89 8.05 34.57
CA PRO A 74 0.20 7.28 33.55
C PRO A 74 -1.26 7.72 33.38
N ASN A 75 -1.87 8.36 34.39
CA ASN A 75 -3.23 8.90 34.31
C ASN A 75 -3.27 10.17 33.44
N CYS A 76 -2.37 11.14 33.67
CA CYS A 76 -2.23 12.30 32.79
C CYS A 76 -1.88 11.89 31.35
N LYS A 77 -1.00 10.89 31.19
CA LYS A 77 -0.60 10.37 29.88
C LYS A 77 -1.79 9.78 29.12
N GLU A 78 -2.61 8.97 29.79
CA GLU A 78 -3.82 8.39 29.18
C GLU A 78 -4.87 9.46 28.85
N LYS A 79 -5.11 10.42 29.75
CA LYS A 79 -5.99 11.57 29.50
C LYS A 79 -5.55 12.35 28.26
N ARG A 80 -4.24 12.53 28.09
CA ARG A 80 -3.63 13.17 26.91
C ARG A 80 -3.90 12.36 25.65
N TRP A 81 -3.67 11.05 25.65
CA TRP A 81 -3.96 10.20 24.49
C TRP A 81 -5.45 10.23 24.10
N ARG A 82 -6.36 10.16 25.07
CA ARG A 82 -7.80 10.29 24.83
C ARG A 82 -8.16 11.65 24.22
N LYS A 83 -7.56 12.73 24.72
CA LYS A 83 -7.73 14.09 24.17
C LYS A 83 -7.18 14.19 22.73
N THR A 84 -6.00 13.64 22.47
CA THR A 84 -5.40 13.59 21.13
C THR A 84 -6.28 12.79 20.17
N GLY A 85 -6.79 11.64 20.61
CA GLY A 85 -7.75 10.83 19.85
C GLY A 85 -8.97 11.67 19.43
N ARG A 86 -9.62 12.34 20.38
CA ARG A 86 -10.79 13.20 20.07
C ARG A 86 -10.45 14.29 19.06
N ARG A 87 -9.30 14.96 19.21
CA ARG A 87 -8.84 15.98 18.25
C ARG A 87 -8.57 15.39 16.86
N ALA A 88 -8.17 14.13 16.77
CA ALA A 88 -8.02 13.38 15.53
C ALA A 88 -9.35 12.82 14.97
N GLY A 89 -10.51 13.13 15.59
CA GLY A 89 -11.80 12.58 15.21
C GLY A 89 -12.01 11.12 15.62
N LEU A 90 -11.29 10.65 16.64
CA LEU A 90 -11.29 9.27 17.12
C LEU A 90 -11.72 9.18 18.58
N GLU A 91 -12.45 8.13 18.94
CA GLU A 91 -12.70 7.79 20.34
C GLU A 91 -11.75 6.67 20.77
N MET A 92 -10.81 6.96 21.67
CA MET A 92 -9.94 5.92 22.22
C MET A 92 -10.74 5.00 23.15
N LEU A 93 -10.81 3.72 22.81
CA LEU A 93 -11.53 2.71 23.58
C LEU A 93 -10.64 2.18 24.70
N ARG A 94 -9.53 1.55 24.32
CA ARG A 94 -8.60 0.89 25.23
C ARG A 94 -7.18 0.92 24.69
N ARG A 95 -6.19 0.75 25.58
CA ARG A 95 -4.81 0.48 25.18
C ARG A 95 -4.69 -0.94 24.65
N ASP A 96 -3.72 -1.15 23.79
CA ASP A 96 -3.32 -2.49 23.40
C ASP A 96 -2.54 -3.13 24.57
N PRO A 97 -3.00 -4.28 25.10
CA PRO A 97 -2.35 -4.95 26.23
C PRO A 97 -0.97 -5.51 25.87
N ASP A 98 -0.78 -5.94 24.62
CA ASP A 98 0.44 -6.58 24.15
C ASP A 98 1.45 -5.56 23.61
N HIS A 99 0.97 -4.39 23.19
CA HIS A 99 1.82 -3.36 22.60
C HIS A 99 1.63 -1.98 23.20
N ARG A 100 2.58 -1.61 24.07
CA ARG A 100 2.58 -0.32 24.81
C ARG A 100 2.44 0.96 23.96
N LYS A 101 2.76 0.90 22.66
CA LYS A 101 2.69 2.03 21.71
C LYS A 101 1.35 2.14 20.95
N TYR A 102 0.45 1.18 21.15
CA TYR A 102 -0.79 1.06 20.41
C TYR A 102 -2.02 1.20 21.30
N ALA A 103 -3.12 1.58 20.67
CA ALA A 103 -4.45 1.60 21.25
C ALA A 103 -5.51 1.29 20.19
N PHE A 104 -6.67 0.89 20.67
CA PHE A 104 -7.87 0.69 19.86
C PHE A 104 -8.74 1.95 19.92
N TYR A 105 -9.19 2.38 18.75
CA TYR A 105 -9.99 3.59 18.55
C TYR A 105 -11.25 3.26 17.77
N ARG A 106 -12.37 3.89 18.11
CA ARG A 106 -13.58 3.90 17.29
C ARG A 106 -13.52 5.07 16.32
N LEU A 107 -13.79 4.78 15.05
CA LEU A 107 -13.94 5.75 13.97
C LEU A 107 -15.35 6.34 13.94
N THR A 108 -15.53 7.45 13.22
CA THR A 108 -16.85 8.07 12.98
C THR A 108 -17.83 7.13 12.25
N CYS A 109 -17.32 6.22 11.43
CA CYS A 109 -18.10 5.15 10.80
C CYS A 109 -18.50 4.01 11.76
N GLY A 110 -18.24 4.12 13.06
CA GLY A 110 -18.56 3.12 14.09
C GLY A 110 -17.54 1.99 14.25
N HIS A 111 -16.68 1.77 13.26
CA HIS A 111 -15.70 0.67 13.28
C HIS A 111 -14.50 0.92 14.20
N GLU A 112 -13.99 -0.16 14.81
CA GLU A 112 -12.78 -0.15 15.61
C GLU A 112 -11.51 -0.29 14.74
N VAL A 113 -10.46 0.47 15.07
CA VAL A 113 -9.13 0.36 14.47
C VAL A 113 -8.04 0.36 15.51
N ARG A 114 -7.01 -0.45 15.27
CA ARG A 114 -5.77 -0.47 16.05
C ARG A 114 -4.76 0.52 15.46
N ARG A 115 -4.26 1.47 16.26
CA ARG A 115 -3.30 2.50 15.79
C ARG A 115 -2.24 2.83 16.83
N GLN A 116 -1.07 3.22 16.32
CA GLN A 116 0.01 3.77 17.14
C GLN A 116 -0.34 5.18 17.61
N PHE A 117 0.13 5.57 18.80
CA PHE A 117 -0.08 6.93 19.32
C PHE A 117 0.50 8.01 18.40
N GLU A 118 1.69 7.80 17.83
CA GLU A 118 2.34 8.75 16.94
C GLU A 118 1.49 9.04 15.68
N ILE A 119 0.89 8.00 15.08
CA ILE A 119 -0.02 8.18 13.93
C ILE A 119 -1.23 9.05 14.33
N VAL A 120 -1.80 8.80 15.50
CA VAL A 120 -2.94 9.58 16.00
C VAL A 120 -2.54 11.02 16.34
N GLU A 121 -1.33 11.25 16.82
CA GLU A 121 -0.78 12.60 17.02
C GLU A 121 -0.62 13.35 15.69
N ARG A 122 -0.11 12.69 14.64
CA ARG A 122 -0.04 13.24 13.28
C ARG A 122 -1.43 13.55 12.73
N MET A 123 -2.41 12.66 12.94
CA MET A 123 -3.80 12.92 12.57
C MET A 123 -4.38 14.14 13.29
N ALA A 124 -4.10 14.27 14.59
CA ALA A 124 -4.57 15.40 15.38
C ALA A 124 -3.93 16.74 14.97
N ARG A 125 -2.83 16.71 14.21
CA ARG A 125 -2.19 17.85 13.55
C ARG A 125 -2.66 18.07 12.10
N GLY A 126 -3.52 17.20 11.57
CA GLY A 126 -3.99 17.26 10.18
C GLY A 126 -2.99 16.74 9.14
N GLU A 127 -1.88 16.11 9.55
CA GLU A 127 -0.84 15.65 8.63
C GLU A 127 -1.20 14.34 7.92
N THR A 128 -2.16 13.60 8.46
CA THR A 128 -2.61 12.32 7.91
C THR A 128 -4.02 12.02 8.36
N ASN A 129 -4.67 11.07 7.70
CA ASN A 129 -6.01 10.62 8.01
C ASN A 129 -6.06 9.10 8.12
N VAL A 130 -7.00 8.60 8.93
CA VAL A 130 -7.26 7.16 8.99
C VAL A 130 -8.30 6.78 7.97
N ARG A 131 -8.03 5.70 7.23
CA ARG A 131 -9.06 5.01 6.46
C ARG A 131 -9.56 3.82 7.24
N CYS A 132 -10.88 3.66 7.29
CA CYS A 132 -11.49 2.44 7.79
C CYS A 132 -11.30 1.33 6.76
N GLY A 133 -10.61 0.24 7.13
CA GLY A 133 -10.43 -0.91 6.25
C GLY A 133 -11.77 -1.59 5.91
N ILE A 134 -12.72 -1.60 6.86
CA ILE A 134 -14.04 -2.20 6.68
C ILE A 134 -14.87 -1.37 5.69
N CYS A 135 -14.99 -0.04 5.89
CA CYS A 135 -15.71 0.80 4.94
C CYS A 135 -15.04 0.83 3.56
N LEU A 136 -13.70 0.78 3.52
CA LEU A 136 -12.98 0.69 2.24
C LEU A 136 -13.35 -0.61 1.51
N HIS A 137 -13.32 -1.75 2.21
CA HIS A 137 -13.68 -3.04 1.61
C HIS A 137 -15.15 -3.06 1.16
N ALA A 138 -16.08 -2.56 2.00
CA ALA A 138 -17.49 -2.47 1.63
C ALA A 138 -17.71 -1.59 0.39
N ARG A 139 -17.01 -0.47 0.29
CA ARG A 139 -17.06 0.39 -0.91
C ARG A 139 -16.50 -0.32 -2.13
N GLU A 140 -15.33 -0.96 -2.02
CA GLU A 140 -14.73 -1.71 -3.14
C GLU A 140 -15.65 -2.88 -3.58
N GLN A 141 -16.33 -3.55 -2.66
CA GLN A 141 -17.33 -4.58 -2.95
C GLN A 141 -18.52 -4.00 -3.71
N ALA A 142 -19.06 -2.85 -3.26
CA ALA A 142 -20.18 -2.18 -3.92
C ALA A 142 -19.80 -1.67 -5.32
N GLU A 143 -18.60 -1.09 -5.47
CA GLU A 143 -18.05 -0.67 -6.76
C GLU A 143 -17.92 -1.87 -7.74
N ALA A 144 -17.51 -3.04 -7.25
CA ALA A 144 -17.44 -4.26 -8.05
C ALA A 144 -18.84 -4.74 -8.45
N ALA A 145 -19.77 -4.81 -7.49
CA ALA A 145 -21.13 -5.27 -7.73
C ALA A 145 -21.86 -4.40 -8.76
N LEU A 146 -21.71 -3.08 -8.67
CA LEU A 146 -22.25 -2.13 -9.67
C LEU A 146 -21.70 -2.34 -11.09
N ALA A 147 -20.54 -2.98 -11.23
CA ALA A 147 -19.95 -3.32 -12.51
C ALA A 147 -20.29 -4.75 -12.98
N GLY A 148 -21.08 -5.51 -12.21
CA GLY A 148 -21.35 -6.94 -12.45
C GLY A 148 -20.23 -7.88 -12.02
N TRP A 149 -19.37 -7.44 -11.08
CA TRP A 149 -18.22 -8.19 -10.56
C TRP A 149 -18.33 -8.45 -9.07
N GLU A 150 -17.72 -9.54 -8.63
CA GLU A 150 -17.52 -9.85 -7.22
C GLU A 150 -16.05 -9.61 -6.85
N LEU A 151 -15.80 -8.88 -5.76
CA LEU A 151 -14.47 -8.76 -5.19
C LEU A 151 -14.14 -10.02 -4.36
N ILE A 152 -13.15 -10.79 -4.83
CA ILE A 152 -12.68 -12.00 -4.13
C ILE A 152 -11.73 -11.63 -3.00
N GLY A 153 -10.83 -10.65 -3.23
CA GLY A 153 -9.88 -10.23 -2.21
C GLY A 153 -8.68 -9.46 -2.74
N ARG A 154 -7.60 -9.50 -1.95
CA ARG A 154 -6.34 -8.82 -2.26
C ARG A 154 -5.71 -9.34 -3.54
N ASP A 155 -4.84 -8.53 -4.11
CA ASP A 155 -4.03 -8.98 -5.23
C ASP A 155 -3.10 -10.15 -4.83
N PRO A 156 -3.18 -11.32 -5.48
CA PRO A 156 -2.26 -12.43 -5.22
C PRO A 156 -0.78 -12.09 -5.50
N LYS A 157 -0.49 -10.99 -6.22
CA LYS A 157 0.88 -10.49 -6.41
C LYS A 157 1.31 -9.42 -5.40
N GLY A 158 0.49 -9.15 -4.38
CA GLY A 158 0.82 -8.20 -3.32
C GLY A 158 0.82 -6.72 -3.72
N ASN A 159 0.21 -6.35 -4.86
CA ASN A 159 0.08 -4.94 -5.23
C ASN A 159 -1.23 -4.35 -4.68
N ASP A 160 -1.11 -3.43 -3.71
CA ASP A 160 -2.25 -2.78 -3.06
C ASP A 160 -3.13 -1.93 -4.01
N GLN A 161 -2.64 -1.58 -5.20
CA GLN A 161 -3.43 -0.90 -6.22
C GLN A 161 -4.35 -1.83 -7.02
N TYR A 162 -4.22 -3.15 -6.83
CA TYR A 162 -4.99 -4.19 -7.50
C TYR A 162 -5.80 -5.00 -6.50
N ARG A 163 -6.84 -5.63 -7.02
CA ARG A 163 -7.62 -6.66 -6.33
C ARG A 163 -7.90 -7.81 -7.30
N LEU A 164 -8.26 -8.95 -6.74
CA LEU A 164 -8.77 -10.08 -7.50
C LEU A 164 -10.29 -10.01 -7.53
N TYR A 165 -10.87 -10.05 -8.72
CA TYR A 165 -12.32 -10.03 -8.93
C TYR A 165 -12.78 -11.24 -9.74
N ARG A 166 -14.05 -11.62 -9.61
CA ARG A 166 -14.76 -12.62 -10.42
C ARG A 166 -15.84 -11.94 -11.25
N HIS A 167 -15.98 -12.33 -12.52
CA HIS A 167 -17.03 -11.81 -13.39
C HIS A 167 -18.37 -12.46 -13.04
N ALA A 168 -19.01 -12.00 -11.97
CA ALA A 168 -20.18 -12.63 -11.36
C ALA A 168 -21.40 -12.67 -12.28
N GLU A 169 -21.69 -11.58 -13.00
CA GLU A 169 -22.84 -11.49 -13.91
C GLU A 169 -22.52 -11.97 -15.35
N GLY A 170 -21.35 -12.55 -15.57
CA GLY A 170 -20.93 -13.01 -16.89
C GLY A 170 -20.27 -14.38 -16.85
N CYS A 171 -19.15 -14.53 -17.54
CA CYS A 171 -18.50 -15.85 -17.72
C CYS A 171 -17.85 -16.46 -16.46
N GLY A 172 -17.94 -15.83 -15.28
CA GLY A 172 -17.33 -16.35 -14.04
C GLY A 172 -15.81 -16.26 -13.97
N ALA A 173 -15.13 -15.78 -15.02
CA ALA A 173 -13.68 -15.68 -15.04
C ALA A 173 -13.14 -14.75 -13.95
N THR A 174 -12.01 -15.13 -13.35
CA THR A 174 -11.32 -14.29 -12.37
C THR A 174 -10.24 -13.46 -13.03
N CYS A 175 -10.08 -12.21 -12.59
CA CYS A 175 -8.98 -11.39 -13.06
C CYS A 175 -8.53 -10.32 -12.07
N ARG A 176 -7.27 -9.92 -12.22
CA ARG A 176 -6.69 -8.80 -11.48
C ARG A 176 -7.11 -7.51 -12.17
N VAL A 177 -7.78 -6.62 -11.45
CA VAL A 177 -8.16 -5.29 -11.92
C VAL A 177 -7.63 -4.26 -10.94
N SER A 178 -7.15 -3.11 -11.43
CA SER A 178 -6.77 -2.01 -10.54
C SER A 178 -8.03 -1.44 -9.87
N VAL A 179 -7.90 -1.00 -8.62
CA VAL A 179 -9.01 -0.38 -7.88
C VAL A 179 -9.55 0.83 -8.64
N GLY A 180 -8.67 1.63 -9.25
CA GLY A 180 -9.07 2.78 -10.07
C GLY A 180 -9.83 2.41 -11.34
N ASN A 181 -9.44 1.34 -12.04
CA ASN A 181 -10.16 0.89 -13.23
C ASN A 181 -11.50 0.25 -12.88
N MET A 182 -11.60 -0.47 -11.76
CA MET A 182 -12.87 -0.99 -11.27
C MET A 182 -13.85 0.16 -11.01
N LYS A 183 -13.41 1.16 -10.22
CA LYS A 183 -14.20 2.36 -9.90
C LYS A 183 -14.66 3.12 -11.15
N THR A 184 -13.81 3.25 -12.16
CA THR A 184 -14.13 3.98 -13.40
C THR A 184 -14.72 3.09 -14.49
N GLN A 185 -14.89 1.80 -14.23
CA GLN A 185 -15.31 0.77 -15.18
C GLN A 185 -14.47 0.72 -16.48
N ARG A 186 -13.20 1.13 -16.42
CA ARG A 186 -12.27 1.16 -17.56
C ARG A 186 -11.48 -0.15 -17.67
N PHE A 187 -12.18 -1.25 -17.86
CA PHE A 187 -11.58 -2.57 -18.04
C PHE A 187 -12.54 -3.51 -18.78
N GLN A 188 -12.04 -4.67 -19.19
CA GLN A 188 -12.85 -5.70 -19.86
C GLN A 188 -12.53 -7.08 -19.30
N CYS A 189 -13.57 -7.90 -19.19
CA CYS A 189 -13.42 -9.31 -18.83
C CYS A 189 -12.42 -9.99 -19.79
N PRO A 190 -11.36 -10.66 -19.31
CA PRO A 190 -10.38 -11.33 -20.18
C PRO A 190 -10.96 -12.48 -21.01
N SER A 191 -12.13 -13.01 -20.61
CA SER A 191 -12.70 -14.22 -21.23
C SER A 191 -13.83 -13.89 -22.20
N CYS A 192 -14.79 -13.05 -21.81
CA CYS A 192 -15.97 -12.75 -22.65
C CYS A 192 -16.10 -11.26 -23.03
N GLY A 193 -15.14 -10.42 -22.63
CA GLY A 193 -15.17 -8.99 -22.97
C GLY A 193 -15.01 -8.79 -24.48
N LYS A 194 -15.76 -7.86 -25.06
CA LYS A 194 -15.65 -7.49 -26.48
C LYS A 194 -14.77 -6.24 -26.61
N GLY A 195 -13.78 -6.27 -27.50
CA GLY A 195 -12.88 -5.15 -27.78
C GLY A 195 -11.44 -5.58 -28.00
N TRP A 196 -10.58 -4.62 -28.39
CA TRP A 196 -9.21 -4.88 -28.87
C TRP A 196 -8.40 -5.82 -27.97
N SER A 197 -8.64 -5.80 -26.66
CA SER A 197 -7.84 -6.55 -25.71
C SER A 197 -8.06 -8.06 -25.79
N ASN A 198 -9.20 -8.51 -26.32
CA ASN A 198 -9.55 -9.92 -26.47
C ASN A 198 -9.69 -10.35 -27.95
N GLU A 199 -9.63 -9.40 -28.89
CA GLU A 199 -9.58 -9.70 -30.32
C GLU A 199 -8.18 -10.18 -30.73
N PRO A 200 -8.07 -11.01 -31.78
CA PRO A 200 -6.77 -11.43 -32.32
C PRO A 200 -5.88 -10.24 -32.66
N SER A 201 -4.58 -10.41 -32.46
CA SER A 201 -3.59 -9.36 -32.70
C SER A 201 -2.23 -9.98 -32.97
N SER A 202 -1.36 -9.25 -33.65
CA SER A 202 0.00 -9.67 -33.94
C SER A 202 1.01 -8.75 -33.28
N ILE A 203 2.16 -9.31 -32.89
CA ILE A 203 3.40 -8.54 -32.77
C ILE A 203 4.02 -8.48 -34.16
N TYR A 204 4.32 -7.28 -34.64
CA TYR A 204 4.98 -7.05 -35.91
C TYR A 204 6.39 -6.47 -35.69
N PHE A 205 7.29 -6.82 -36.59
CA PHE A 205 8.63 -6.27 -36.68
C PHE A 205 8.87 -5.75 -38.09
N ALA A 206 9.27 -4.49 -38.22
CA ALA A 206 9.41 -3.83 -39.51
C ALA A 206 10.67 -2.98 -39.60
N GLY A 207 11.27 -2.95 -40.79
CA GLY A 207 12.22 -1.92 -41.18
C GLY A 207 11.49 -0.75 -41.85
N ILE A 208 11.83 0.48 -41.47
CA ILE A 208 11.25 1.71 -42.01
C ILE A 208 12.38 2.59 -42.54
N ASP A 209 12.27 3.02 -43.79
CA ASP A 209 13.19 3.96 -44.39
C ASP A 209 12.75 5.41 -44.11
N LEU A 210 13.58 6.15 -43.36
CA LEU A 210 13.39 7.58 -43.09
C LEU A 210 14.11 8.47 -44.13
N GLY A 211 14.53 7.90 -45.26
CA GLY A 211 15.24 8.53 -46.37
C GLY A 211 16.75 8.60 -46.18
N LYS A 212 17.21 9.12 -45.02
CA LYS A 212 18.66 9.19 -44.70
C LYS A 212 19.17 8.04 -43.83
N ARG A 213 18.25 7.26 -43.27
CA ARG A 213 18.55 6.18 -42.33
C ARG A 213 17.37 5.21 -42.29
N THR A 214 17.68 3.93 -42.08
CA THR A 214 16.68 2.93 -41.74
C THR A 214 16.55 2.83 -40.22
N VAL A 215 15.33 2.63 -39.73
CA VAL A 215 15.05 2.31 -38.33
C VAL A 215 14.20 1.05 -38.24
N LEU A 216 14.25 0.40 -37.08
CA LEU A 216 13.48 -0.80 -36.78
C LEU A 216 12.29 -0.44 -35.87
N LYS A 217 11.07 -0.85 -36.23
CA LYS A 217 9.88 -0.77 -35.37
C LYS A 217 9.48 -2.16 -34.94
N LEU A 218 9.41 -2.37 -33.63
CA LEU A 218 8.77 -3.54 -33.03
C LEU A 218 7.53 -3.06 -32.29
N GLY A 219 6.35 -3.63 -32.53
CA GLY A 219 5.13 -3.27 -31.80
C GLY A 219 4.04 -4.30 -32.01
N PHE A 220 2.83 -4.02 -31.55
CA PHE A 220 1.67 -4.89 -31.78
C PHE A 220 0.51 -4.13 -32.42
N SER A 221 -0.34 -4.85 -33.16
CA SER A 221 -1.55 -4.31 -33.77
C SER A 221 -2.60 -5.40 -33.99
N GLY A 222 -3.88 -5.05 -33.94
CA GLY A 222 -4.97 -5.93 -34.44
C GLY A 222 -5.06 -5.94 -35.97
N ASN A 223 -4.49 -4.92 -36.63
CA ASN A 223 -4.42 -4.82 -38.08
C ASN A 223 -3.12 -4.10 -38.47
N THR A 224 -2.11 -4.88 -38.88
CA THR A 224 -0.78 -4.35 -39.21
C THR A 224 -0.82 -3.45 -40.43
N TYR A 225 -1.62 -3.77 -41.45
CA TYR A 225 -1.81 -2.92 -42.63
C TYR A 225 -2.34 -1.54 -42.27
N SER A 226 -3.48 -1.46 -41.58
CA SER A 226 -4.08 -0.18 -41.17
C SER A 226 -3.14 0.65 -40.29
N ARG A 227 -2.34 -0.02 -39.45
CA ARG A 227 -1.35 0.64 -38.60
C ARG A 227 -0.30 1.39 -39.43
N PHE A 228 0.26 0.75 -40.45
CA PHE A 228 1.28 1.38 -41.29
C PHE A 228 0.68 2.39 -42.26
N GLU A 229 -0.45 2.08 -42.89
CA GLU A 229 -1.01 2.93 -43.94
C GLU A 229 -1.66 4.22 -43.41
N TYR A 230 -2.26 4.18 -42.21
CA TYR A 230 -3.08 5.31 -41.74
C TYR A 230 -2.63 5.91 -40.40
N GLN A 231 -1.95 5.14 -39.55
CA GLN A 231 -1.78 5.53 -38.14
C GLN A 231 -0.33 5.83 -37.73
N LEU A 232 0.67 5.20 -38.35
CA LEU A 232 2.05 5.26 -37.87
C LEU A 232 2.77 6.55 -38.27
N PHE A 233 2.59 6.98 -39.51
CA PHE A 233 3.32 8.11 -40.09
C PHE A 233 2.65 9.46 -39.79
N VAL A 234 3.46 10.51 -39.67
CA VAL A 234 2.98 11.88 -39.37
C VAL A 234 2.29 12.52 -40.58
N GLN A 235 2.88 12.37 -41.77
CA GLN A 235 2.42 13.02 -43.00
C GLN A 235 2.03 12.00 -44.07
N LYS A 236 3.01 11.39 -44.72
CA LYS A 236 2.82 10.36 -45.75
C LYS A 236 3.45 9.05 -45.32
N VAL A 237 2.93 7.95 -45.85
CA VAL A 237 3.51 6.62 -45.72
C VAL A 237 4.94 6.63 -46.28
N LEU A 238 5.89 6.14 -45.48
CA LEU A 238 7.28 5.98 -45.90
C LEU A 238 7.52 4.55 -46.37
N PRO A 239 8.53 4.28 -47.21
CA PRO A 239 8.89 2.92 -47.57
C PRO A 239 9.17 2.08 -46.32
N TYR A 240 8.51 0.92 -46.22
CA TYR A 240 8.68 0.01 -45.10
C TYR A 240 8.63 -1.45 -45.58
N ARG A 241 9.17 -2.35 -44.76
CA ARG A 241 9.07 -3.80 -44.95
C ARG A 241 8.74 -4.47 -43.63
N ILE A 242 7.67 -5.26 -43.61
CA ILE A 242 7.41 -6.18 -42.51
C ILE A 242 8.43 -7.32 -42.61
N LEU A 243 9.22 -7.49 -41.55
CA LEU A 243 10.30 -8.46 -41.44
C LEU A 243 9.84 -9.75 -40.74
N ALA A 244 8.92 -9.63 -39.78
CA ALA A 244 8.26 -10.75 -39.10
C ALA A 244 6.92 -10.31 -38.51
N GLU A 245 6.02 -11.27 -38.35
CA GLU A 245 4.74 -11.09 -37.67
C GLU A 245 4.39 -12.36 -36.90
N VAL A 246 4.11 -12.23 -35.60
CA VAL A 246 3.75 -13.34 -34.70
C VAL A 246 2.31 -13.13 -34.22
N HIS A 247 1.42 -14.06 -34.55
CA HIS A 247 -0.01 -13.96 -34.25
C HIS A 247 -0.35 -14.45 -32.85
N PHE A 248 -1.31 -13.78 -32.20
CA PHE A 248 -1.85 -14.14 -30.91
C PHE A 248 -3.37 -14.20 -30.97
N ALA A 249 -3.95 -15.13 -30.21
CA ALA A 249 -5.40 -15.25 -30.06
C ALA A 249 -6.05 -13.99 -29.44
N THR A 250 -5.29 -13.19 -28.67
CA THR A 250 -5.79 -11.96 -28.03
C THR A 250 -4.75 -10.84 -28.03
N GLY A 251 -5.20 -9.59 -28.19
CA GLY A 251 -4.37 -8.39 -28.07
C GLY A 251 -3.71 -8.25 -26.71
N ARG A 252 -4.31 -8.79 -25.64
CA ARG A 252 -3.71 -8.82 -24.30
C ARG A 252 -2.51 -9.76 -24.22
N ALA A 253 -2.55 -10.89 -24.91
CA ALA A 253 -1.40 -11.79 -25.00
C ALA A 253 -0.27 -11.13 -25.80
N ALA A 254 -0.58 -10.54 -26.96
CA ALA A 254 0.37 -9.79 -27.78
C ALA A 254 1.03 -8.64 -26.99
N LEU A 255 0.24 -7.77 -26.35
CA LEU A 255 0.76 -6.64 -25.56
C LEU A 255 1.65 -7.09 -24.38
N ARG A 256 1.32 -8.20 -23.71
CA ARG A 256 2.13 -8.71 -22.59
C ARG A 256 3.46 -9.27 -23.08
N ALA A 257 3.47 -9.97 -24.21
CA ALA A 257 4.69 -10.49 -24.81
C ALA A 257 5.56 -9.34 -25.34
N GLU A 258 4.98 -8.38 -26.05
CA GLU A 258 5.65 -7.20 -26.59
C GLU A 258 6.34 -6.38 -25.48
N LYS A 259 5.65 -6.07 -24.38
CA LYS A 259 6.26 -5.38 -23.23
C LYS A 259 7.44 -6.12 -22.62
N LYS A 260 7.40 -7.45 -22.59
CA LYS A 260 8.52 -8.26 -22.09
C LYS A 260 9.71 -8.19 -23.02
N ILE A 261 9.48 -8.26 -24.33
CA ILE A 261 10.56 -8.11 -25.33
C ILE A 261 11.18 -6.72 -25.20
N HIS A 262 10.38 -5.65 -25.17
CA HIS A 262 10.90 -4.29 -25.02
C HIS A 262 11.72 -4.11 -23.75
N LYS A 263 11.25 -4.66 -22.62
CA LYS A 263 12.00 -4.63 -21.37
C LYS A 263 13.38 -5.29 -21.52
N ARG A 264 13.45 -6.50 -22.06
CA ARG A 264 14.71 -7.23 -22.26
C ARG A 264 15.66 -6.52 -23.23
N LEU A 265 15.13 -6.00 -24.34
CA LEU A 265 15.93 -5.24 -25.32
C LEU A 265 16.52 -3.97 -24.70
N ILE A 266 15.74 -3.22 -23.92
CA ILE A 266 16.21 -1.99 -23.26
C ILE A 266 17.26 -2.32 -22.18
N GLU A 267 17.05 -3.39 -21.40
CA GLU A 267 17.99 -3.82 -20.38
C GLU A 267 19.32 -4.31 -20.97
N ARG A 268 19.28 -5.03 -22.10
CA ARG A 268 20.47 -5.61 -22.74
C ARG A 268 21.18 -4.66 -23.71
N PHE A 269 20.43 -3.77 -24.36
CA PHE A 269 20.91 -2.87 -25.41
C PHE A 269 20.36 -1.46 -25.23
N PRO A 270 20.72 -0.75 -24.14
CA PRO A 270 20.20 0.58 -23.85
C PRO A 270 20.49 1.59 -24.98
N ASP A 271 21.68 1.53 -25.56
CA ASP A 271 22.10 2.40 -26.68
C ASP A 271 21.43 2.04 -28.02
N GLY A 272 20.78 0.88 -28.07
CA GLY A 272 20.06 0.37 -29.24
C GLY A 272 18.72 1.06 -29.50
N VAL A 273 18.20 1.81 -28.51
CA VAL A 273 16.96 2.58 -28.64
C VAL A 273 17.26 3.88 -29.38
N VAL A 274 16.49 4.18 -30.43
CA VAL A 274 16.65 5.44 -31.17
C VAL A 274 16.00 6.57 -30.36
N PRO A 275 16.71 7.70 -30.12
CA PRO A 275 16.11 8.85 -29.45
C PRO A 275 14.94 9.45 -30.26
N HIS A 276 13.85 9.82 -29.58
CA HIS A 276 12.64 10.36 -30.21
C HIS A 276 12.90 11.57 -31.14
N ALA A 277 13.86 12.43 -30.79
CA ALA A 277 14.25 13.58 -31.60
C ALA A 277 14.70 13.20 -33.02
N ALA A 278 15.22 11.98 -33.22
CA ALA A 278 15.73 11.51 -34.50
C ALA A 278 14.63 11.10 -35.50
N TYR A 279 13.40 10.81 -35.04
CA TYR A 279 12.32 10.32 -35.91
C TYR A 279 10.96 10.99 -35.71
N ARG A 280 10.78 11.87 -34.72
CA ARG A 280 9.50 12.54 -34.41
C ARG A 280 8.84 13.29 -35.56
N LYS A 281 9.61 13.68 -36.58
CA LYS A 281 9.08 14.33 -37.81
C LYS A 281 8.41 13.34 -38.76
N HIS A 282 8.68 12.05 -38.59
CA HIS A 282 8.26 10.98 -39.50
C HIS A 282 7.22 10.05 -38.88
N LEU A 283 7.37 9.71 -37.59
CA LEU A 283 6.51 8.74 -36.89
C LEU A 283 5.78 9.37 -35.71
N LYS A 284 4.51 8.99 -35.50
CA LYS A 284 3.65 9.49 -34.40
C LYS A 284 3.94 8.83 -33.04
N VAL A 285 4.73 7.76 -33.02
CA VAL A 285 5.09 7.03 -31.79
C VAL A 285 6.21 7.74 -31.02
N LYS A 286 6.33 7.47 -29.72
CA LYS A 286 7.36 8.07 -28.84
C LYS A 286 8.49 7.11 -28.47
N SER A 287 8.32 5.83 -28.73
CA SER A 287 9.19 4.74 -28.28
C SER A 287 9.11 3.54 -29.24
N GLU A 288 9.80 2.46 -28.88
CA GLU A 288 9.77 1.18 -29.59
C GLU A 288 10.42 1.24 -30.98
N ILE A 289 11.30 2.23 -31.18
CA ILE A 289 12.14 2.38 -32.36
C ILE A 289 13.58 2.01 -32.00
N TYR A 290 14.15 1.09 -32.76
CA TYR A 290 15.46 0.53 -32.55
C TYR A 290 16.39 0.80 -33.73
N ARG A 291 17.69 0.80 -33.45
CA ARG A 291 18.70 0.93 -34.49
C ARG A 291 18.83 -0.37 -35.30
N PRO A 292 19.26 -0.31 -36.58
CA PRO A 292 19.37 -1.48 -37.45
C PRO A 292 20.22 -2.63 -36.88
N GLU A 293 21.21 -2.34 -36.03
CA GLU A 293 22.13 -3.33 -35.47
C GLU A 293 21.42 -4.31 -34.51
N LEU A 294 20.22 -3.97 -34.01
CA LEU A 294 19.44 -4.83 -33.13
C LEU A 294 18.57 -5.85 -33.88
N ARG A 295 18.66 -5.91 -35.21
CA ARG A 295 17.83 -6.78 -36.04
C ARG A 295 17.82 -8.24 -35.57
N ASP A 296 19.00 -8.83 -35.40
CA ASP A 296 19.12 -10.25 -35.06
C ASP A 296 18.69 -10.53 -33.62
N ALA A 297 18.96 -9.59 -32.71
CA ALA A 297 18.48 -9.66 -31.34
C ALA A 297 16.95 -9.64 -31.26
N ILE A 298 16.29 -8.80 -32.07
CA ILE A 298 14.83 -8.74 -32.14
C ILE A 298 14.26 -10.04 -32.75
N PHE A 299 14.89 -10.60 -33.78
CA PHE A 299 14.48 -11.90 -34.32
C PHE A 299 14.57 -13.01 -33.29
N ALA A 300 15.64 -13.08 -32.50
CA ALA A 300 15.79 -14.09 -31.45
C ALA A 300 14.68 -13.98 -30.39
N GLU A 301 14.34 -12.75 -29.98
CA GLU A 301 13.26 -12.47 -29.04
C GLU A 301 11.87 -12.89 -29.59
N LEU A 302 11.63 -12.68 -30.89
CA LEU A 302 10.39 -13.07 -31.55
C LEU A 302 10.29 -14.59 -31.71
N ALA A 303 11.38 -15.27 -32.08
CA ALA A 303 11.42 -16.73 -32.20
C ALA A 303 11.13 -17.42 -30.86
N GLU A 304 11.68 -16.90 -29.75
CA GLU A 304 11.37 -17.39 -28.39
C GLU A 304 9.89 -17.24 -28.04
N VAL A 305 9.27 -16.15 -28.49
CA VAL A 305 7.85 -15.89 -28.23
C VAL A 305 6.96 -16.76 -29.11
N GLU A 306 7.27 -16.89 -30.39
CA GLU A 306 6.54 -17.74 -31.34
C GLU A 306 6.55 -19.21 -30.87
N GLY A 307 7.72 -19.73 -30.44
CA GLY A 307 7.82 -21.07 -29.88
C GLY A 307 6.97 -21.31 -28.63
N ARG A 308 6.63 -20.27 -27.86
CA ARG A 308 5.73 -20.37 -26.69
C ARG A 308 4.26 -20.23 -27.04
N VAL A 309 3.94 -19.59 -28.15
CA VAL A 309 2.56 -19.39 -28.61
C VAL A 309 2.07 -20.63 -29.36
N SER A 310 2.98 -21.31 -30.06
CA SER A 310 2.69 -22.54 -30.82
C SER A 310 2.70 -23.82 -29.96
N ALA A 311 3.06 -23.73 -28.67
CA ALA A 311 3.09 -24.85 -27.72
C ALA A 311 1.86 -24.85 -26.81
#